data_AF-A0A2K3L2G2-F1
#
_entry.id   AF-A0A2K3L2G2-F1
#
_cell.length_a   1.000
_cell.length_b   1.000
_cell.length_c   1.000
_cell.angle_alpha   90.00
_cell.angle_beta   90.00
_cell.angle_gamma   90.00
#
_symmetry.space_group_name_H-M   'P 1'
#
loop_
_entity.id
_entity.type
_entity.pdbx_description
1 polymer ?
#
loop_
_entity_poly.entity_id
_entity_poly.type
_entity_poly.pdbx_seq_one_letter_code
_entity_poly.pdbx_strand_id
1 'polypeptide(L)'
;MDVHQKSVCSDLSGKSSKAKNQKQDSQSQPSLYLKNAVFFGLFFSVVYFLLQQWREKIRTSTPLHVLTISEMAAVVSLIASFIYLMVFFGIGFILHPFSVLEEEDDEAVIEKYSDSCLAGVSPKLPPLAPKILVEKVAPAPVLLSMEDEEVVRAVVSGSIPSYSLESKLGDCKRAAAIRNKAVERVTGRSLEGLPMEGFDYDSILGQCCEMPIGFVQIPVGVAGPLLLDEMEYTVPMATTEGCLVASTNRGCKAIYVSGGASAIVLRDGMTRAPVVRFNSAKRASQLKFFLEDPQNFDSLSHTFNKSSRFARLQSIKANMAGKNLYIRFTCSTGDAMGMNMVSKGVQNVLDFLQIDYPDMDVIGISGKYDIT
;
A
#
# COMPACT_ATOMS: atom_id res chain seq x y z
N MET A 1 -1.50 50.69 23.75
CA MET A 1 -1.08 52.01 23.26
C MET A 1 -1.60 52.10 21.85
N ASP A 2 -2.71 52.80 21.72
CA ASP A 2 -3.53 52.90 20.51
C ASP A 2 -3.09 54.12 19.68
N VAL A 3 -3.98 54.55 18.77
CA VAL A 3 -4.11 55.89 18.17
C VAL A 3 -3.53 56.09 16.76
N HIS A 4 -4.48 56.10 15.81
CA HIS A 4 -4.59 56.89 14.57
C HIS A 4 -3.37 57.02 13.61
N GLN A 5 -3.48 56.56 12.34
CA GLN A 5 -4.36 57.05 11.25
C GLN A 5 -3.91 58.40 10.65
N LYS A 6 -3.70 58.42 9.33
CA LYS A 6 -3.93 59.58 8.47
C LYS A 6 -4.60 59.13 7.17
N SER A 7 -5.59 59.90 6.75
CA SER A 7 -6.31 59.76 5.48
C SER A 7 -6.27 61.10 4.77
N VAL A 8 -6.13 61.09 3.44
CA VAL A 8 -6.24 62.29 2.60
C VAL A 8 -7.08 61.94 1.36
N CYS A 9 -8.28 62.53 1.33
CA CYS A 9 -9.10 62.74 0.14
C CYS A 9 -8.64 64.05 -0.56
N SER A 10 -9.00 64.40 -1.80
CA SER A 10 -10.00 63.84 -2.74
C SER A 10 -9.76 64.42 -4.16
N ASP A 11 -10.71 64.17 -5.07
CA ASP A 11 -11.12 65.05 -6.20
C ASP A 11 -10.36 64.96 -7.55
N LEU A 12 -11.00 65.11 -8.74
CA LEU A 12 -12.44 65.11 -9.12
C LEU A 12 -12.61 64.90 -10.65
N SER A 13 -13.87 64.71 -11.10
CA SER A 13 -14.35 64.75 -12.50
C SER A 13 -14.02 63.53 -13.40
N GLY A 14 -14.90 63.07 -14.32
CA GLY A 14 -16.25 63.53 -14.68
C GLY A 14 -17.03 62.53 -15.55
N LYS A 15 -18.37 62.69 -15.64
CA LYS A 15 -19.32 61.82 -16.40
C LYS A 15 -19.21 62.10 -17.92
N SER A 16 -19.50 61.21 -18.87
CA SER A 16 -20.80 60.55 -19.22
C SER A 16 -20.55 59.59 -20.43
N SER A 17 -21.44 58.79 -21.05
CA SER A 17 -22.91 58.68 -21.09
C SER A 17 -23.40 57.37 -21.77
N LYS A 18 -24.63 56.90 -21.45
CA LYS A 18 -25.65 56.14 -22.26
C LYS A 18 -25.18 54.98 -23.20
N ALA A 19 -25.59 53.70 -23.14
CA ALA A 19 -26.86 52.99 -22.85
C ALA A 19 -27.75 52.62 -24.07
N LYS A 20 -28.36 51.40 -24.04
CA LYS A 20 -29.12 50.63 -25.08
C LYS A 20 -28.22 49.86 -26.07
N ASN A 21 -28.50 48.64 -26.54
CA ASN A 21 -29.53 47.57 -26.35
C ASN A 21 -28.91 46.23 -26.88
N GLN A 22 -29.46 44.99 -26.84
CA GLN A 22 -30.53 44.26 -26.11
C GLN A 22 -29.84 43.15 -25.25
N LYS A 23 -30.43 42.29 -24.41
CA LYS A 23 -31.81 41.93 -23.99
C LYS A 23 -32.62 40.84 -24.76
N GLN A 24 -31.97 39.82 -25.31
CA GLN A 24 -32.49 38.44 -25.54
C GLN A 24 -31.35 37.46 -25.19
N ASP A 25 -31.53 36.28 -24.61
CA ASP A 25 -32.74 35.63 -24.08
C ASP A 25 -32.64 35.41 -22.55
N SER A 26 -33.78 35.30 -21.87
CA SER A 26 -33.82 35.05 -20.41
C SER A 26 -35.00 34.15 -20.00
N GLN A 27 -35.34 33.16 -20.83
CA GLN A 27 -36.61 32.41 -20.69
C GLN A 27 -36.50 30.91 -21.05
N SER A 28 -35.46 30.22 -20.56
CA SER A 28 -35.30 28.76 -20.77
C SER A 28 -34.74 27.95 -19.58
N GLN A 29 -34.01 28.56 -18.65
CA GLN A 29 -33.21 27.82 -17.65
C GLN A 29 -33.98 26.95 -16.63
N PRO A 30 -35.13 27.32 -16.03
CA PRO A 30 -35.78 26.46 -15.02
C PRO A 30 -36.26 25.11 -15.60
N SER A 31 -36.53 25.05 -16.91
CA SER A 31 -36.86 23.81 -17.61
C SER A 31 -35.69 22.83 -17.63
N LEU A 32 -34.44 23.32 -17.77
CA LEU A 32 -33.25 22.48 -17.90
C LEU A 32 -32.89 21.79 -16.58
N TYR A 33 -32.87 22.54 -15.46
CA TYR A 33 -32.65 21.96 -14.13
C TYR A 33 -33.71 20.91 -13.77
N LEU A 34 -34.98 21.17 -14.07
CA LEU A 34 -36.07 20.21 -13.82
C LEU A 34 -35.92 18.93 -14.67
N LYS A 35 -35.62 19.05 -15.97
CA LYS A 35 -35.36 17.89 -16.84
C LYS A 35 -34.16 17.08 -16.35
N ASN A 36 -33.07 17.74 -15.98
CA ASN A 36 -31.87 17.06 -15.48
C ASN A 36 -32.12 16.35 -14.15
N ALA A 37 -32.86 16.96 -13.22
CA ALA A 37 -33.24 16.30 -11.96
C ALA A 37 -34.09 15.04 -12.20
N VAL A 38 -35.02 15.08 -13.16
CA VAL A 38 -35.82 13.91 -13.57
C VAL A 38 -34.94 12.83 -14.19
N PHE A 39 -34.02 13.16 -15.11
CA PHE A 39 -33.13 12.17 -15.73
C PHE A 39 -32.13 11.56 -14.75
N PHE A 40 -31.57 12.33 -13.81
CA PHE A 40 -30.72 11.77 -12.74
C PHE A 40 -31.51 10.88 -11.77
N GLY A 41 -32.70 11.31 -11.35
CA GLY A 41 -33.57 10.51 -10.47
C GLY A 41 -33.97 9.18 -11.12
N LEU A 42 -34.34 9.21 -12.41
CA LEU A 42 -34.65 8.04 -13.20
C LEU A 42 -33.42 7.12 -13.37
N PHE A 43 -32.25 7.68 -13.74
CA PHE A 43 -31.00 6.92 -13.87
C PHE A 43 -30.66 6.15 -12.59
N PHE A 44 -30.58 6.84 -11.44
CA PHE A 44 -30.23 6.18 -10.18
C PHE A 44 -31.32 5.22 -9.68
N SER A 45 -32.60 5.51 -9.89
CA SER A 45 -33.71 4.60 -9.55
C SER A 45 -33.65 3.30 -10.38
N VAL A 46 -33.37 3.41 -11.68
CA VAL A 46 -33.22 2.27 -12.60
C VAL A 46 -31.98 1.44 -12.28
N VAL A 47 -30.84 2.07 -11.99
CA VAL A 47 -29.63 1.37 -11.51
C VAL A 47 -29.92 0.61 -10.22
N TYR A 48 -30.57 1.24 -9.25
CA TYR A 48 -30.93 0.61 -7.97
C TYR A 48 -31.86 -0.61 -8.17
N PHE A 49 -32.88 -0.47 -9.01
CA PHE A 49 -33.79 -1.57 -9.35
C PHE A 49 -33.05 -2.76 -9.99
N LEU A 50 -32.18 -2.51 -10.96
CA LEU A 50 -31.40 -3.56 -11.62
C LEU A 50 -30.44 -4.26 -10.64
N LEU A 51 -29.75 -3.52 -9.78
CA LEU A 51 -28.89 -4.09 -8.73
C LEU A 51 -29.69 -4.93 -7.71
N GLN A 52 -30.92 -4.55 -7.39
CA GLN A 52 -31.80 -5.31 -6.50
C GLN A 52 -32.31 -6.60 -7.17
N GLN A 53 -32.71 -6.56 -8.44
CA GLN A 53 -33.10 -7.75 -9.19
C GLN A 53 -31.93 -8.73 -9.38
N TRP A 54 -30.74 -8.23 -9.75
CA TRP A 54 -29.55 -9.07 -9.91
C TRP A 54 -29.12 -9.71 -8.59
N ARG A 55 -29.24 -9.01 -7.45
CA ARG A 55 -29.03 -9.59 -6.11
C ARG A 55 -29.95 -10.78 -5.86
N GLU A 56 -31.25 -10.66 -6.13
CA GLU A 56 -32.20 -11.75 -5.92
C GLU A 56 -32.03 -12.89 -6.93
N LYS A 57 -31.58 -12.61 -8.17
CA LYS A 57 -31.19 -13.66 -9.12
C LYS A 57 -30.00 -14.49 -8.64
N ILE A 58 -28.96 -13.82 -8.14
CA ILE A 58 -27.80 -14.47 -7.50
C ILE A 58 -28.26 -15.29 -6.28
N ARG A 59 -29.19 -14.77 -5.48
CA ARG A 59 -29.74 -15.46 -4.29
C ARG A 59 -30.61 -16.68 -4.63
N THR A 60 -31.16 -16.74 -5.83
CA THR A 60 -32.04 -17.82 -6.32
C THR A 60 -31.36 -18.74 -7.34
N SER A 61 -30.05 -18.56 -7.58
CA SER A 61 -29.26 -19.28 -8.59
C SER A 61 -29.86 -19.23 -10.01
N THR A 62 -30.63 -18.18 -10.33
CA THR A 62 -31.24 -18.02 -11.65
C THR A 62 -30.24 -17.36 -12.63
N PRO A 63 -30.14 -17.85 -13.88
CA PRO A 63 -29.14 -17.36 -14.83
C PRO A 63 -29.39 -15.89 -15.22
N LEU A 64 -28.38 -15.05 -15.00
CA LEU A 64 -28.42 -13.60 -15.23
C LEU A 64 -28.82 -13.18 -16.67
N HIS A 65 -28.60 -14.04 -17.67
CA HIS A 65 -28.98 -13.78 -19.06
C HIS A 65 -30.49 -13.90 -19.33
N VAL A 66 -31.27 -14.52 -18.43
CA VAL A 66 -32.74 -14.58 -18.55
C VAL A 66 -33.32 -13.28 -18.01
N LEU A 67 -33.54 -12.30 -18.90
CA LEU A 67 -34.11 -11.00 -18.55
C LEU A 67 -35.64 -11.04 -18.57
N THR A 68 -36.26 -10.51 -17.53
CA THR A 68 -37.71 -10.25 -17.49
C THR A 68 -38.06 -9.00 -18.31
N ILE A 69 -39.33 -8.85 -18.68
CA ILE A 69 -39.82 -7.69 -19.46
C ILE A 69 -39.55 -6.36 -18.73
N SER A 70 -39.68 -6.35 -17.40
CA SER A 70 -39.36 -5.20 -16.55
C SER A 70 -37.86 -4.88 -16.51
N GLU A 71 -36.98 -5.88 -16.49
CA GLU A 71 -35.53 -5.66 -16.59
C GLU A 71 -35.11 -5.18 -17.98
N MET A 72 -35.71 -5.69 -19.06
CA MET A 72 -35.44 -5.19 -20.41
C MET A 72 -35.85 -3.72 -20.56
N ALA A 73 -37.04 -3.36 -20.06
CA ALA A 73 -37.49 -1.96 -20.02
C ALA A 73 -36.56 -1.07 -19.16
N ALA A 74 -36.08 -1.58 -18.02
CA ALA A 74 -35.11 -0.90 -17.17
C ALA A 74 -33.75 -0.68 -17.89
N VAL A 75 -33.20 -1.70 -18.55
CA VAL A 75 -31.94 -1.58 -19.30
C VAL A 75 -32.06 -0.58 -20.46
N VAL A 76 -33.16 -0.58 -21.21
CA VAL A 76 -33.41 0.42 -22.26
C VAL A 76 -33.52 1.84 -21.67
N SER A 77 -34.20 1.99 -20.53
CA SER A 77 -34.32 3.27 -19.83
C SER A 77 -32.97 3.77 -19.28
N LEU A 78 -32.10 2.85 -18.84
CA LEU A 78 -30.74 3.15 -18.39
C LEU A 78 -29.87 3.67 -19.55
N ILE A 79 -29.91 3.00 -20.70
CA ILE A 79 -29.17 3.41 -21.90
C ILE A 79 -29.65 4.79 -22.38
N ALA A 80 -30.97 5.02 -22.44
CA ALA A 80 -31.53 6.30 -22.87
C ALA A 80 -31.15 7.46 -21.93
N SER A 81 -31.20 7.25 -20.62
CA SER A 81 -30.79 8.26 -19.63
C SER A 81 -29.27 8.47 -19.59
N PHE A 82 -28.47 7.43 -19.80
CA PHE A 82 -27.01 7.57 -19.95
C PHE A 82 -26.63 8.38 -21.19
N ILE A 83 -27.26 8.12 -22.35
CA ILE A 83 -27.04 8.89 -23.58
C ILE A 83 -27.44 10.36 -23.38
N TYR A 84 -28.58 10.63 -22.72
CA TYR A 84 -28.99 12.01 -22.38
C TYR A 84 -27.94 12.71 -21.52
N LEU A 85 -27.42 12.06 -20.47
CA LEU A 85 -26.39 12.62 -19.60
C LEU A 85 -25.06 12.85 -20.34
N MET A 86 -24.62 11.92 -21.20
CA MET A 86 -23.41 12.08 -22.01
C MET A 86 -23.52 13.22 -23.02
N VAL A 87 -24.68 13.41 -23.67
CA VAL A 87 -24.90 14.55 -24.57
C VAL A 87 -25.00 15.86 -23.79
N PHE A 88 -25.70 15.88 -22.65
CA PHE A 88 -25.89 17.10 -21.87
C PHE A 88 -24.58 17.61 -21.22
N PHE A 89 -23.76 16.72 -20.65
CA PHE A 89 -22.51 17.09 -19.99
C PHE A 89 -21.29 17.10 -20.93
N GLY A 90 -21.28 16.27 -21.98
CA GLY A 90 -20.12 16.10 -22.86
C GLY A 90 -19.85 17.28 -23.82
N ILE A 91 -20.87 18.08 -24.14
CA ILE A 91 -20.74 19.24 -25.06
C ILE A 91 -19.78 20.31 -24.50
N GLY A 92 -19.56 20.36 -23.17
CA GLY A 92 -18.60 21.27 -22.55
C GLY A 92 -17.11 20.96 -22.80
N PHE A 93 -16.77 19.76 -23.31
CA PHE A 93 -15.37 19.30 -23.39
C PHE A 93 -14.76 19.28 -24.80
N ILE A 94 -15.55 19.51 -25.86
CA ILE A 94 -15.12 19.33 -27.26
C ILE A 94 -14.99 20.66 -28.03
N LEU A 95 -15.60 21.75 -27.55
CA LEU A 95 -15.71 23.01 -28.29
C LEU A 95 -15.16 24.24 -27.54
N HIS A 96 -13.96 24.15 -26.96
CA HIS A 96 -13.29 25.33 -26.37
C HIS A 96 -11.73 25.35 -26.35
N PRO A 97 -11.04 25.10 -27.48
CA PRO A 97 -9.64 25.54 -27.63
C PRO A 97 -9.35 26.37 -28.90
N PHE A 98 -10.33 27.08 -29.48
CA PHE A 98 -10.13 27.89 -30.69
C PHE A 98 -10.89 29.24 -30.68
N SER A 99 -10.34 30.24 -29.98
CA SER A 99 -10.70 31.66 -30.12
C SER A 99 -9.68 32.53 -29.37
N VAL A 100 -9.20 33.63 -29.97
CA VAL A 100 -8.08 34.48 -29.52
C VAL A 100 -6.74 33.72 -29.60
N LEU A 101 -5.73 34.13 -30.39
CA LEU A 101 -5.35 35.49 -30.82
C LEU A 101 -5.50 35.75 -32.34
N GLU A 102 -5.66 37.04 -32.67
CA GLU A 102 -5.32 37.63 -33.97
C GLU A 102 -3.95 38.30 -33.80
N GLU A 103 -2.94 37.94 -34.60
CA GLU A 103 -1.74 38.76 -34.84
C GLU A 103 -1.38 38.64 -36.33
N GLU A 104 -1.15 39.78 -36.99
CA GLU A 104 -0.63 39.87 -38.36
C GLU A 104 0.91 39.94 -38.35
N ASP A 105 1.53 39.60 -39.47
CA ASP A 105 2.92 39.89 -39.88
C ASP A 105 4.08 39.76 -38.84
N ASP A 106 4.94 38.75 -39.03
CA ASP A 106 6.36 39.02 -39.30
C ASP A 106 7.10 37.79 -39.90
N GLU A 107 7.40 37.85 -41.20
CA GLU A 107 8.15 36.81 -41.94
C GLU A 107 9.63 37.25 -42.09
N ALA A 108 10.48 37.01 -41.07
CA ALA A 108 11.92 36.71 -41.26
C ALA A 108 12.69 36.37 -39.95
N VAL A 109 13.79 35.62 -40.13
CA VAL A 109 14.93 35.44 -39.20
C VAL A 109 14.66 34.75 -37.84
N ILE A 110 14.99 33.46 -37.77
CA ILE A 110 16.15 32.95 -37.01
C ILE A 110 16.57 31.58 -37.60
N GLU A 111 17.30 31.64 -38.71
CA GLU A 111 18.05 30.48 -39.22
C GLU A 111 19.39 30.39 -38.47
N LYS A 112 19.36 29.89 -37.22
CA LYS A 112 20.51 29.31 -36.48
C LYS A 112 20.11 28.89 -35.06
N TYR A 113 19.89 27.59 -34.88
CA TYR A 113 20.42 26.74 -33.79
C TYR A 113 19.82 25.32 -33.85
N SER A 114 19.63 24.79 -35.06
CA SER A 114 19.16 23.43 -35.33
C SER A 114 20.28 22.39 -35.18
N ASP A 115 20.93 22.35 -34.01
CA ASP A 115 22.05 21.44 -33.74
C ASP A 115 21.88 20.73 -32.39
N SER A 116 20.86 19.86 -32.31
CA SER A 116 20.91 18.60 -31.54
C SER A 116 19.65 17.74 -31.72
N CYS A 117 19.87 16.47 -32.07
CA CYS A 117 19.12 15.31 -31.56
C CYS A 117 17.58 15.21 -31.78
N LEU A 118 17.04 15.63 -32.93
CA LEU A 118 15.71 15.17 -33.41
C LEU A 118 15.76 14.29 -34.68
N ALA A 119 16.64 13.28 -34.66
CA ALA A 119 16.55 12.13 -35.58
C ALA A 119 15.68 11.03 -34.94
N GLY A 120 14.36 11.17 -35.04
CA GLY A 120 13.38 10.22 -34.51
C GLY A 120 13.36 8.88 -35.26
N VAL A 121 14.40 8.06 -35.11
CA VAL A 121 14.41 6.68 -35.60
C VAL A 121 13.45 5.85 -34.73
N SER A 122 12.18 5.84 -35.11
CA SER A 122 11.23 4.84 -34.64
C SER A 122 11.83 3.46 -34.95
N PRO A 123 12.11 2.61 -33.96
CA PRO A 123 12.60 1.27 -34.23
C PRO A 123 11.55 0.54 -35.06
N LYS A 124 11.90 0.13 -36.28
CA LYS A 124 11.12 -0.92 -36.95
C LYS A 124 11.18 -2.12 -36.03
N LEU A 125 10.04 -2.48 -35.43
CA LEU A 125 9.94 -3.77 -34.76
C LEU A 125 10.41 -4.83 -35.76
N PRO A 126 11.35 -5.74 -35.37
CA PRO A 126 11.57 -6.92 -36.18
C PRO A 126 10.22 -7.65 -36.33
N PRO A 127 10.01 -8.39 -37.43
CA PRO A 127 8.84 -9.25 -37.55
C PRO A 127 8.70 -10.09 -36.28
N LEU A 128 7.49 -10.19 -35.72
CA LEU A 128 7.25 -11.07 -34.58
C LEU A 128 7.83 -12.44 -34.93
N ALA A 129 8.83 -12.89 -34.16
CA ALA A 129 9.37 -14.23 -34.33
C ALA A 129 8.18 -15.21 -34.33
N PRO A 130 8.14 -16.19 -35.25
CA PRO A 130 7.08 -17.19 -35.24
C PRO A 130 7.03 -17.76 -33.82
N LYS A 131 5.82 -17.80 -33.21
CA LYS A 131 5.65 -18.15 -31.80
C LYS A 131 6.46 -19.42 -31.50
N ILE A 132 7.64 -19.24 -30.91
CA ILE A 132 8.36 -20.33 -30.31
C ILE A 132 7.39 -20.79 -29.23
N LEU A 133 6.87 -22.01 -29.41
CA LEU A 133 6.33 -22.75 -28.31
C LEU A 133 7.54 -22.98 -27.41
N VAL A 134 7.76 -22.01 -26.50
CA VAL A 134 8.50 -22.24 -25.28
C VAL A 134 7.67 -23.29 -24.58
N GLU A 135 8.01 -24.54 -24.89
CA GLU A 135 7.57 -25.71 -24.15
C GLU A 135 7.67 -25.32 -22.68
N LYS A 136 6.58 -25.53 -21.94
CA LYS A 136 6.65 -25.40 -20.49
C LYS A 136 7.62 -26.48 -20.03
N VAL A 137 8.89 -26.12 -19.92
CA VAL A 137 9.89 -26.88 -19.18
C VAL A 137 9.41 -26.82 -17.74
N ALA A 138 8.56 -27.79 -17.39
CA ALA A 138 8.12 -27.99 -16.03
C ALA A 138 9.38 -28.07 -15.16
N PRO A 139 9.42 -27.40 -13.99
CA PRO A 139 10.58 -27.49 -13.11
C PRO A 139 10.85 -28.98 -12.85
N ALA A 140 12.07 -29.42 -13.18
CA ALA A 140 12.37 -30.84 -13.31
C ALA A 140 11.91 -31.61 -12.06
N PRO A 141 11.22 -32.75 -12.21
CA PRO A 141 10.64 -33.45 -11.08
C PRO A 141 11.75 -33.82 -10.09
N VAL A 142 11.54 -33.47 -8.82
CA VAL A 142 12.48 -33.72 -7.73
C VAL A 142 12.86 -35.20 -7.70
N LEU A 143 14.08 -35.51 -8.19
CA LEU A 143 14.63 -36.86 -8.24
C LEU A 143 15.11 -37.27 -6.85
N LEU A 144 14.24 -37.95 -6.12
CA LEU A 144 14.53 -38.54 -4.82
C LEU A 144 15.22 -39.91 -4.97
N SER A 145 16.10 -40.24 -4.04
CA SER A 145 16.67 -41.58 -3.89
C SER A 145 15.66 -42.56 -3.24
N MET A 146 15.98 -43.86 -3.27
CA MET A 146 15.16 -44.86 -2.56
C MET A 146 15.16 -44.66 -1.02
N GLU A 147 16.24 -44.08 -0.47
CA GLU A 147 16.31 -43.71 0.95
C GLU A 147 15.34 -42.55 1.25
N ASP A 148 15.34 -41.52 0.41
CA ASP A 148 14.44 -40.37 0.56
C ASP A 148 12.98 -40.80 0.46
N GLU A 149 12.67 -41.78 -0.39
CA GLU A 149 11.35 -42.40 -0.49
C GLU A 149 10.92 -43.17 0.77
N GLU A 150 11.86 -43.65 1.60
CA GLU A 150 11.57 -44.14 2.95
C GLU A 150 11.36 -43.00 3.94
N VAL A 151 12.19 -41.95 3.91
CA VAL A 151 12.02 -40.77 4.77
C VAL A 151 10.70 -40.05 4.50
N VAL A 152 10.28 -39.90 3.23
CA VAL A 152 8.97 -39.35 2.86
C VAL A 152 7.85 -40.19 3.44
N ARG A 153 7.91 -41.53 3.34
CA ARG A 153 6.91 -42.43 3.95
C ARG A 153 6.87 -42.26 5.48
N ALA A 154 8.02 -42.17 6.13
CA ALA A 154 8.14 -41.98 7.58
C ALA A 154 7.68 -40.58 8.07
N VAL A 155 7.76 -39.55 7.22
CA VAL A 155 7.17 -38.23 7.49
C VAL A 155 5.65 -38.26 7.32
N VAL A 156 5.15 -38.89 6.25
CA VAL A 156 3.71 -39.05 5.98
C VAL A 156 3.01 -39.89 7.06
N SER A 157 3.67 -40.90 7.63
CA SER A 157 3.17 -41.68 8.78
C SER A 157 3.30 -40.98 10.13
N GLY A 158 3.90 -39.78 10.19
CA GLY A 158 4.18 -39.07 11.43
C GLY A 158 5.31 -39.67 12.29
N SER A 159 6.00 -40.70 11.79
CA SER A 159 7.12 -41.37 12.49
C SER A 159 8.38 -40.49 12.55
N ILE A 160 8.55 -39.56 11.61
CA ILE A 160 9.57 -38.50 11.61
C ILE A 160 8.87 -37.14 11.61
N PRO A 161 9.00 -36.31 12.66
CA PRO A 161 8.44 -34.96 12.67
C PRO A 161 9.08 -34.07 11.60
N SER A 162 8.26 -33.43 10.76
CA SER A 162 8.74 -32.69 9.59
C SER A 162 9.73 -31.56 9.91
N TYR A 163 9.58 -30.89 11.06
CA TYR A 163 10.52 -29.84 11.53
C TYR A 163 11.90 -30.37 11.97
N SER A 164 12.10 -31.69 11.98
CA SER A 164 13.37 -32.34 12.39
C SER A 164 14.19 -32.87 11.20
N LEU A 165 13.81 -32.55 9.96
CA LEU A 165 14.48 -33.08 8.77
C LEU A 165 15.85 -32.45 8.56
N GLU A 166 15.96 -31.14 8.67
CA GLU A 166 17.20 -30.38 8.50
C GLU A 166 18.29 -30.87 9.46
N SER A 167 17.97 -31.05 10.74
CA SER A 167 18.91 -31.51 11.77
C SER A 167 19.19 -33.02 11.76
N LYS A 168 18.37 -33.84 11.09
CA LYS A 168 18.60 -35.28 10.92
C LYS A 168 19.36 -35.63 9.63
N LEU A 169 19.15 -34.85 8.57
CA LEU A 169 19.70 -35.11 7.24
C LEU A 169 21.00 -34.34 6.97
N GLY A 170 21.22 -33.21 7.66
CA GLY A 170 22.40 -32.35 7.46
C GLY A 170 22.40 -31.58 6.14
N ASP A 171 21.28 -31.59 5.41
CA ASP A 171 21.09 -30.94 4.11
C ASP A 171 19.67 -30.32 4.09
N CYS A 172 19.61 -28.98 4.11
CA CYS A 172 18.35 -28.24 4.15
C CYS A 172 17.57 -28.30 2.83
N LYS A 173 18.26 -28.46 1.70
CA LYS A 173 17.64 -28.62 0.38
C LYS A 173 16.99 -30.00 0.26
N ARG A 174 17.67 -31.07 0.69
CA ARG A 174 17.14 -32.44 0.78
C ARG A 174 15.95 -32.50 1.75
N ALA A 175 16.05 -31.83 2.91
CA ALA A 175 14.94 -31.71 3.85
C ALA A 175 13.70 -31.03 3.22
N ALA A 176 13.89 -29.91 2.53
CA ALA A 176 12.81 -29.22 1.82
C ALA A 176 12.21 -30.05 0.67
N ALA A 177 13.03 -30.78 -0.07
CA ALA A 177 12.61 -31.69 -1.15
C ALA A 177 11.75 -32.87 -0.65
N ILE A 178 12.19 -33.52 0.43
CA ILE A 178 11.42 -34.57 1.12
C ILE A 178 10.10 -34.01 1.66
N ARG A 179 10.12 -32.80 2.23
CA ARG A 179 8.91 -32.15 2.75
C ARG A 179 7.92 -31.78 1.66
N ASN A 180 8.39 -31.25 0.52
CA ASN A 180 7.58 -30.99 -0.67
C ASN A 180 6.84 -32.28 -1.13
N LYS A 181 7.57 -33.40 -1.28
CA LYS A 181 6.99 -34.70 -1.67
C LYS A 181 6.06 -35.31 -0.61
N ALA A 182 6.31 -35.07 0.68
CA ALA A 182 5.39 -35.45 1.75
C ALA A 182 4.08 -34.63 1.70
N VAL A 183 4.14 -33.33 1.41
CA VAL A 183 2.96 -32.47 1.24
C VAL A 183 2.14 -32.87 0.02
N GLU A 184 2.75 -33.21 -1.12
CA GLU A 184 2.02 -33.76 -2.28
C GLU A 184 1.23 -35.01 -1.91
N ARG A 185 1.83 -35.94 -1.14
CA ARG A 185 1.19 -37.18 -0.69
C ARG A 185 0.06 -36.96 0.31
N VAL A 186 0.24 -36.07 1.28
CA VAL A 186 -0.78 -35.77 2.30
C VAL A 186 -1.96 -35.01 1.71
N THR A 187 -1.74 -34.13 0.73
CA THR A 187 -2.80 -33.30 0.13
C THR A 187 -3.47 -33.93 -1.10
N GLY A 188 -2.84 -34.92 -1.74
CA GLY A 188 -3.29 -35.47 -3.01
C GLY A 188 -3.22 -34.48 -4.18
N ARG A 189 -2.44 -33.40 -4.04
CA ARG A 189 -2.27 -32.32 -5.04
C ARG A 189 -0.80 -32.19 -5.37
N SER A 190 -0.48 -31.94 -6.64
CA SER A 190 0.91 -31.66 -7.00
C SER A 190 1.31 -30.22 -6.64
N LEU A 191 2.60 -30.04 -6.35
CA LEU A 191 3.27 -28.76 -6.18
C LEU A 191 4.07 -28.37 -7.44
N GLU A 192 3.77 -28.97 -8.61
CA GLU A 192 4.35 -28.58 -9.90
C GLU A 192 4.23 -27.06 -10.13
N GLY A 193 5.35 -26.43 -10.49
CA GLY A 193 5.45 -24.98 -10.64
C GLY A 193 5.97 -24.24 -9.40
N LEU A 194 6.11 -24.90 -8.24
CA LEU A 194 6.87 -24.38 -7.10
C LEU A 194 8.37 -24.76 -7.29
N PRO A 195 9.27 -23.80 -7.55
CA PRO A 195 10.67 -24.11 -7.76
C PRO A 195 11.37 -24.57 -6.48
N MET A 196 12.24 -25.57 -6.64
CA MET A 196 13.15 -26.09 -5.61
C MET A 196 14.62 -25.68 -5.83
N GLU A 197 14.99 -25.37 -7.07
CA GLU A 197 16.38 -25.12 -7.49
C GLU A 197 16.74 -23.63 -7.55
N GLY A 198 18.03 -23.31 -7.37
CA GLY A 198 18.53 -21.93 -7.43
C GLY A 198 18.27 -21.10 -6.17
N PHE A 199 18.06 -21.74 -5.02
CA PHE A 199 17.85 -21.10 -3.73
C PHE A 199 18.74 -21.72 -2.65
N ASP A 200 19.29 -20.88 -1.76
CA ASP A 200 20.11 -21.28 -0.61
C ASP A 200 19.21 -21.52 0.61
N TYR A 201 18.96 -22.80 0.91
CA TYR A 201 18.12 -23.22 2.04
C TYR A 201 18.83 -23.12 3.39
N ASP A 202 20.15 -23.09 3.42
CA ASP A 202 20.92 -22.95 4.67
C ASP A 202 20.86 -21.50 5.16
N SER A 203 20.81 -20.52 4.24
CA SER A 203 20.68 -19.09 4.55
C SER A 203 19.42 -18.72 5.35
N ILE A 204 18.33 -19.48 5.23
CA ILE A 204 17.05 -19.20 5.92
C ILE A 204 16.89 -19.96 7.25
N LEU A 205 17.73 -20.95 7.52
CA LEU A 205 17.57 -21.89 8.63
C LEU A 205 17.62 -21.16 9.99
N GLY A 206 16.52 -21.21 10.74
CA GLY A 206 16.40 -20.58 12.05
C GLY A 206 16.41 -19.05 12.03
N GLN A 207 16.26 -18.42 10.86
CA GLN A 207 16.31 -16.96 10.68
C GLN A 207 15.07 -16.40 9.97
N CYS A 208 14.64 -17.03 8.87
CA CYS A 208 13.69 -16.41 7.93
C CYS A 208 12.42 -17.23 7.69
N CYS A 209 12.50 -18.56 7.70
CA CYS A 209 11.34 -19.44 7.45
C CYS A 209 11.58 -20.86 7.99
N GLU A 210 10.62 -21.37 8.75
CA GLU A 210 10.59 -22.76 9.22
C GLU A 210 9.90 -23.68 8.20
N MET A 211 10.37 -24.94 8.12
CA MET A 211 9.78 -26.00 7.30
C MET A 211 9.58 -25.65 5.79
N PRO A 212 10.60 -25.13 5.08
CA PRO A 212 10.49 -24.78 3.66
C PRO A 212 10.11 -25.99 2.77
N ILE A 213 9.41 -25.71 1.67
CA ILE A 213 8.97 -26.69 0.65
C ILE A 213 9.26 -26.24 -0.78
N GLY A 214 10.16 -25.26 -0.94
CA GLY A 214 10.38 -24.48 -2.17
C GLY A 214 10.23 -22.98 -1.89
N PHE A 215 10.26 -22.16 -2.94
CA PHE A 215 10.17 -20.70 -2.84
C PHE A 215 9.29 -20.12 -3.95
N VAL A 216 8.83 -18.87 -3.80
CA VAL A 216 8.00 -18.19 -4.81
C VAL A 216 8.82 -17.14 -5.55
N GLN A 217 8.84 -17.21 -6.88
CA GLN A 217 9.45 -16.19 -7.74
C GLN A 217 8.47 -15.03 -7.95
N ILE A 218 8.90 -13.81 -7.60
CA ILE A 218 8.16 -12.57 -7.86
C ILE A 218 8.91 -11.76 -8.93
N PRO A 219 8.24 -11.26 -9.99
CA PRO A 219 8.88 -10.40 -10.98
C PRO A 219 9.42 -9.12 -10.34
N VAL A 220 10.67 -8.77 -10.65
CA VAL A 220 11.31 -7.53 -10.19
C VAL A 220 11.47 -6.58 -11.37
N GLY A 221 10.75 -5.45 -11.31
CA GLY A 221 10.93 -4.32 -12.21
C GLY A 221 11.82 -3.24 -11.60
N VAL A 222 12.09 -2.19 -12.38
CA VAL A 222 12.89 -1.03 -11.98
C VAL A 222 12.16 0.25 -12.39
N ALA A 223 12.17 1.26 -11.53
CA ALA A 223 11.68 2.60 -11.82
C ALA A 223 12.76 3.65 -11.47
N GLY A 224 12.99 4.62 -12.36
CA GLY A 224 13.95 5.70 -12.12
C GLY A 224 14.47 6.40 -13.41
N PRO A 225 15.44 7.31 -13.27
CA PRO A 225 15.97 7.81 -12.00
C PRO A 225 14.93 8.64 -11.23
N LEU A 226 14.88 8.43 -9.92
CA LEU A 226 14.20 9.31 -8.97
C LEU A 226 15.24 10.27 -8.40
N LEU A 227 15.15 11.55 -8.76
CA LEU A 227 15.97 12.60 -8.16
C LEU A 227 15.33 13.02 -6.83
N LEU A 228 16.00 12.70 -5.72
CA LEU A 228 15.55 12.93 -4.35
C LEU A 228 16.73 13.43 -3.50
N ASP A 229 16.56 14.55 -2.81
CA ASP A 229 17.58 15.16 -1.96
C ASP A 229 18.94 15.31 -2.69
N GLU A 230 18.88 15.86 -3.91
CA GLU A 230 19.99 16.06 -4.87
C GLU A 230 20.65 14.76 -5.41
N MET A 231 20.18 13.58 -5.00
CA MET A 231 20.73 12.28 -5.38
C MET A 231 19.81 11.49 -6.33
N GLU A 232 20.39 10.77 -7.29
CA GLU A 232 19.63 9.89 -8.20
C GLU A 232 19.50 8.46 -7.66
N TYR A 233 18.26 7.98 -7.55
CA TYR A 233 17.94 6.61 -7.12
C TYR A 233 17.29 5.79 -8.23
N THR A 234 17.74 4.54 -8.35
CA THR A 234 17.13 3.51 -9.21
C THR A 234 16.38 2.54 -8.29
N VAL A 235 15.05 2.55 -8.35
CA VAL A 235 14.18 1.88 -7.36
C VAL A 235 13.79 0.47 -7.86
N PRO A 236 14.23 -0.62 -7.20
CA PRO A 236 13.76 -1.97 -7.50
C PRO A 236 12.34 -2.18 -6.95
N MET A 237 11.48 -2.84 -7.73
CA MET A 237 10.08 -3.08 -7.38
C MET A 237 9.69 -4.53 -7.67
N ALA A 238 9.55 -5.35 -6.62
CA ALA A 238 9.02 -6.71 -6.73
C ALA A 238 7.48 -6.67 -6.75
N THR A 239 6.84 -7.07 -7.85
CA THR A 239 5.37 -7.06 -7.97
C THR A 239 4.85 -8.00 -9.07
N THR A 240 3.61 -8.45 -8.93
CA THR A 240 2.81 -9.10 -9.98
C THR A 240 1.73 -8.18 -10.55
N GLU A 241 1.59 -6.95 -10.04
CA GLU A 241 0.59 -5.99 -10.49
C GLU A 241 0.97 -5.34 -11.83
N GLY A 242 0.09 -5.48 -12.82
CA GLY A 242 0.25 -4.85 -14.13
C GLY A 242 0.27 -3.32 -14.03
N CYS A 243 1.07 -2.68 -14.89
CA CYS A 243 1.24 -1.22 -14.98
C CYS A 243 1.86 -0.51 -13.74
N LEU A 244 1.94 -1.13 -12.55
CA LEU A 244 2.45 -0.47 -11.33
C LEU A 244 3.84 0.14 -11.54
N VAL A 245 4.83 -0.65 -11.95
CA VAL A 245 6.22 -0.19 -12.18
C VAL A 245 6.29 0.90 -13.25
N ALA A 246 5.52 0.77 -14.34
CA ALA A 246 5.47 1.75 -15.42
C ALA A 246 4.85 3.09 -14.96
N SER A 247 3.83 3.03 -14.09
CA SER A 247 3.20 4.20 -13.47
C SER A 247 4.17 4.90 -12.52
N THR A 248 4.85 4.16 -11.64
CA THR A 248 5.90 4.70 -10.76
C THR A 248 7.03 5.34 -11.58
N ASN A 249 7.49 4.68 -12.64
CA ASN A 249 8.55 5.21 -13.51
C ASN A 249 8.14 6.52 -14.21
N ARG A 250 6.87 6.64 -14.64
CA ARG A 250 6.31 7.90 -15.15
C ARG A 250 6.28 8.98 -14.05
N GLY A 251 5.98 8.60 -12.81
CA GLY A 251 6.07 9.48 -11.63
C GLY A 251 7.50 9.98 -11.37
N CYS A 252 8.49 9.08 -11.34
CA CYS A 252 9.91 9.43 -11.22
C CYS A 252 10.33 10.41 -12.32
N LYS A 253 9.94 10.16 -13.59
CA LYS A 253 10.26 11.06 -14.70
C LYS A 253 9.63 12.45 -14.54
N ALA A 254 8.40 12.53 -14.04
CA ALA A 254 7.73 13.80 -13.77
C ALA A 254 8.44 14.58 -12.65
N ILE A 255 8.78 13.93 -11.53
CA ILE A 255 9.56 14.53 -10.43
C ILE A 255 10.91 15.05 -10.95
N TYR A 256 11.63 14.22 -11.71
CA TYR A 256 12.95 14.56 -12.25
C TYR A 256 12.91 15.84 -13.11
N VAL A 257 11.96 15.95 -14.06
CA VAL A 257 11.86 17.17 -14.91
C VAL A 257 11.30 18.39 -14.18
N SER A 258 10.78 18.23 -12.96
CA SER A 258 10.38 19.33 -12.07
C SER A 258 11.51 19.82 -11.16
N GLY A 259 12.73 19.29 -11.30
CA GLY A 259 13.89 19.65 -10.46
C GLY A 259 14.14 18.69 -9.29
N GLY A 260 13.41 17.57 -9.22
CA GLY A 260 13.54 16.57 -8.16
C GLY A 260 12.53 16.73 -7.03
N ALA A 261 12.75 15.99 -5.96
CA ALA A 261 11.99 16.07 -4.71
C ALA A 261 12.94 16.20 -3.51
N SER A 262 12.39 16.55 -2.35
CA SER A 262 13.12 16.56 -1.07
C SER A 262 12.32 15.83 0.01
N ALA A 263 13.00 15.12 0.92
CA ALA A 263 12.39 14.39 2.02
C ALA A 263 13.06 14.68 3.37
N ILE A 264 12.27 14.62 4.45
CA ILE A 264 12.77 14.82 5.81
C ILE A 264 12.15 13.76 6.72
N VAL A 265 12.99 13.00 7.44
CA VAL A 265 12.54 12.04 8.46
C VAL A 265 12.15 12.80 9.72
N LEU A 266 10.85 13.00 9.92
CA LEU A 266 10.32 13.76 11.08
C LEU A 266 10.47 13.02 12.41
N ARG A 267 10.54 11.68 12.39
CA ARG A 267 10.75 10.83 13.58
C ARG A 267 11.22 9.43 13.18
N ASP A 268 12.28 8.95 13.81
CA ASP A 268 12.60 7.53 13.95
C ASP A 268 12.22 7.04 15.37
N GLY A 269 11.81 5.77 15.49
CA GLY A 269 11.52 5.14 16.77
C GLY A 269 10.54 3.98 16.65
N MET A 270 11.06 2.74 16.68
CA MET A 270 10.24 1.53 16.77
C MET A 270 9.60 1.40 18.14
N THR A 271 8.41 0.78 18.22
CA THR A 271 7.65 0.67 19.48
C THR A 271 7.29 -0.76 19.85
N ARG A 272 7.32 -1.06 21.16
CA ARG A 272 6.71 -2.26 21.75
C ARG A 272 5.86 -1.87 22.96
N ALA A 273 4.66 -2.43 23.06
CA ALA A 273 3.62 -2.02 24.00
C ALA A 273 3.02 -3.22 24.74
N PRO A 274 3.70 -3.75 25.78
CA PRO A 274 3.16 -4.78 26.64
C PRO A 274 1.88 -4.33 27.35
N VAL A 275 1.08 -5.33 27.71
CA VAL A 275 -0.08 -5.17 28.57
C VAL A 275 0.17 -5.92 29.88
N VAL A 276 0.10 -5.18 30.98
CA VAL A 276 0.20 -5.71 32.35
C VAL A 276 -1.09 -5.47 33.11
N ARG A 277 -1.33 -6.23 34.17
CA ARG A 277 -2.55 -6.20 34.97
C ARG A 277 -2.21 -6.18 36.45
N PHE A 278 -3.07 -5.52 37.22
CA PHE A 278 -3.04 -5.53 38.68
C PHE A 278 -4.40 -5.92 39.27
N ASN A 279 -4.43 -6.12 40.58
CA ASN A 279 -5.66 -6.40 41.32
C ASN A 279 -6.65 -5.22 41.34
N SER A 280 -6.18 -3.98 41.17
CA SER A 280 -7.04 -2.78 41.13
C SER A 280 -6.52 -1.69 40.19
N ALA A 281 -7.42 -0.81 39.75
CA ALA A 281 -7.06 0.38 38.97
C ALA A 281 -6.11 1.33 39.75
N LYS A 282 -6.31 1.47 41.07
CA LYS A 282 -5.41 2.26 41.93
C LYS A 282 -3.97 1.74 41.87
N ARG A 283 -3.77 0.42 41.94
CA ARG A 283 -2.44 -0.19 41.84
C ARG A 283 -1.83 -0.02 40.44
N ALA A 284 -2.62 -0.20 39.37
CA ALA A 284 -2.17 0.09 38.00
C ALA A 284 -1.75 1.56 37.80
N SER A 285 -2.43 2.51 38.47
CA SER A 285 -2.04 3.93 38.41
C SER A 285 -0.69 4.23 39.11
N GLN A 286 -0.30 3.46 40.13
CA GLN A 286 1.01 3.62 40.76
C GLN A 286 2.14 3.30 39.78
N LEU A 287 2.02 2.21 39.03
CA LEU A 287 2.99 1.89 37.97
C LEU A 287 2.95 2.93 36.82
N LYS A 288 1.77 3.43 36.42
CA LYS A 288 1.68 4.52 35.44
C LYS A 288 2.49 5.74 35.87
N PHE A 289 2.29 6.23 37.10
CA PHE A 289 3.02 7.39 37.60
C PHE A 289 4.53 7.12 37.71
N PHE A 290 4.94 5.93 38.15
CA PHE A 290 6.35 5.54 38.20
C PHE A 290 7.03 5.56 36.82
N LEU A 291 6.34 5.05 35.79
CA LEU A 291 6.86 4.98 34.41
C LEU A 291 6.90 6.32 33.68
N GLU A 292 6.12 7.31 34.13
CA GLU A 292 6.00 8.63 33.50
C GLU A 292 6.69 9.75 34.31
N ASP A 293 7.24 9.45 35.48
CA ASP A 293 8.11 10.33 36.26
C ASP A 293 9.52 10.40 35.61
N PRO A 294 9.98 11.59 35.19
CA PRO A 294 11.31 11.77 34.60
C PRO A 294 12.46 11.25 35.46
N GLN A 295 12.32 11.23 36.79
CA GLN A 295 13.38 10.76 37.70
C GLN A 295 13.65 9.26 37.57
N ASN A 296 12.65 8.46 37.18
CA ASN A 296 12.80 7.01 36.99
C ASN A 296 13.25 6.65 35.57
N PHE A 297 13.12 7.57 34.61
CA PHE A 297 13.37 7.31 33.20
C PHE A 297 14.80 6.84 32.92
N ASP A 298 15.81 7.43 33.55
CA ASP A 298 17.21 7.05 33.34
C ASP A 298 17.50 5.61 33.81
N SER A 299 16.88 5.16 34.91
CA SER A 299 16.99 3.78 35.40
C SER A 299 16.32 2.78 34.44
N LEU A 300 15.10 3.11 33.98
CA LEU A 300 14.35 2.32 33.00
C LEU A 300 15.08 2.26 31.65
N SER A 301 15.61 3.39 31.18
CA SER A 301 16.43 3.49 29.97
C SER A 301 17.72 2.69 30.09
N HIS A 302 18.45 2.79 31.20
CA HIS A 302 19.65 2.01 31.45
C HIS A 302 19.37 0.49 31.43
N THR A 303 18.27 0.04 32.03
CA THR A 303 17.84 -1.38 32.01
C THR A 303 17.39 -1.84 30.62
N PHE A 304 16.66 -1.01 29.87
CA PHE A 304 16.27 -1.28 28.49
C PHE A 304 17.49 -1.40 27.56
N ASN A 305 18.39 -0.42 27.64
CA ASN A 305 19.55 -0.29 26.76
C ASN A 305 20.61 -1.39 26.99
N LYS A 306 20.63 -2.06 28.16
CA LYS A 306 21.45 -3.28 28.39
C LYS A 306 21.12 -4.43 27.42
N SER A 307 19.93 -4.43 26.80
CA SER A 307 19.52 -5.50 25.89
C SER A 307 20.30 -5.52 24.56
N SER A 308 20.84 -4.37 24.11
CA SER A 308 21.55 -4.21 22.84
C SER A 308 22.42 -2.94 22.76
N ARG A 309 23.58 -3.04 22.10
CA ARG A 309 24.45 -1.89 21.80
C ARG A 309 23.77 -0.79 20.98
N PHE A 310 22.75 -1.10 20.18
CA PHE A 310 22.07 -0.16 19.29
C PHE A 310 20.78 0.45 19.86
N ALA A 311 20.06 -0.28 20.72
CA ALA A 311 18.77 0.17 21.22
C ALA A 311 18.92 1.36 22.19
N ARG A 312 18.20 2.46 21.92
CA ARG A 312 18.13 3.60 22.85
C ARG A 312 16.68 3.97 23.13
N LEU A 313 16.23 3.75 24.36
CA LEU A 313 14.91 4.16 24.81
C LEU A 313 14.75 5.69 24.68
N GLN A 314 13.75 6.11 23.90
CA GLN A 314 13.41 7.52 23.65
C GLN A 314 12.29 8.01 24.57
N SER A 315 11.28 7.18 24.82
CA SER A 315 10.14 7.51 25.69
C SER A 315 9.34 6.28 26.12
N ILE A 316 8.60 6.43 27.22
CA ILE A 316 7.55 5.52 27.68
C ILE A 316 6.24 6.31 27.74
N LYS A 317 5.12 5.71 27.32
CA LYS A 317 3.76 6.27 27.51
C LYS A 317 2.80 5.17 27.97
N ALA A 318 2.17 5.33 29.13
CA ALA A 318 1.40 4.26 29.78
C ALA A 318 -0.10 4.61 29.88
N ASN A 319 -0.95 3.89 29.16
CA ASN A 319 -2.41 4.13 29.15
C ASN A 319 -3.17 3.03 29.90
N MET A 320 -4.14 3.43 30.73
CA MET A 320 -4.91 2.54 31.60
C MET A 320 -6.26 2.15 30.99
N ALA A 321 -6.65 0.88 31.16
CA ALA A 321 -8.00 0.39 30.96
C ALA A 321 -8.47 -0.33 32.24
N GLY A 322 -9.04 0.43 33.17
CA GLY A 322 -9.40 -0.08 34.50
C GLY A 322 -8.17 -0.59 35.26
N LYS A 323 -8.08 -1.92 35.42
CA LYS A 323 -6.97 -2.59 36.11
C LYS A 323 -5.85 -3.13 35.20
N ASN A 324 -5.97 -2.93 33.88
CA ASN A 324 -4.92 -3.20 32.90
C ASN A 324 -4.16 -1.90 32.58
N LEU A 325 -2.86 -2.00 32.30
CA LEU A 325 -1.98 -0.92 31.85
C LEU A 325 -1.26 -1.34 30.56
N TYR A 326 -1.33 -0.49 29.53
CA TYR A 326 -0.68 -0.66 28.24
C TYR A 326 0.49 0.31 28.14
N ILE A 327 1.72 -0.19 28.07
CA ILE A 327 2.94 0.62 28.26
C ILE A 327 3.69 0.71 26.94
N ARG A 328 3.48 1.75 26.13
CA ARG A 328 4.18 1.91 24.85
C ARG A 328 5.59 2.46 25.05
N PHE A 329 6.58 1.59 24.92
CA PHE A 329 7.99 1.97 24.83
C PHE A 329 8.28 2.40 23.38
N THR A 330 9.04 3.47 23.20
CA THR A 330 9.63 3.88 21.91
C THR A 330 11.14 3.89 22.03
N CYS A 331 11.87 3.29 21.09
CA CYS A 331 13.33 3.37 21.01
C CYS A 331 13.83 3.53 19.57
N SER A 332 14.96 4.20 19.38
CA SER A 332 15.71 4.08 18.12
C SER A 332 16.41 2.71 18.05
N THR A 333 16.57 2.20 16.83
CA THR A 333 17.02 0.84 16.57
C THR A 333 18.24 0.75 15.65
N GLY A 334 18.78 1.88 15.20
CA GLY A 334 19.78 1.94 14.13
C GLY A 334 19.17 1.48 12.81
N ASP A 335 20.00 0.93 11.92
CA ASP A 335 19.59 0.50 10.57
C ASP A 335 18.64 -0.72 10.56
N ALA A 336 18.45 -1.36 11.72
CA ALA A 336 17.54 -2.48 11.87
C ALA A 336 16.12 -2.01 12.22
N MET A 337 15.10 -2.55 11.54
CA MET A 337 13.68 -2.37 11.91
C MET A 337 13.39 -2.81 13.36
N GLY A 338 14.19 -3.74 13.91
CA GLY A 338 14.46 -3.80 15.34
C GLY A 338 13.40 -4.44 16.25
N MET A 339 12.23 -4.88 15.74
CA MET A 339 11.14 -5.48 16.54
C MET A 339 11.59 -6.50 17.60
N ASN A 340 12.50 -7.43 17.27
CA ASN A 340 13.02 -8.42 18.24
C ASN A 340 13.85 -7.77 19.35
N MET A 341 14.64 -6.75 19.00
CA MET A 341 15.48 -5.98 19.91
C MET A 341 14.64 -5.12 20.86
N VAL A 342 13.60 -4.44 20.37
CA VAL A 342 12.66 -3.70 21.23
C VAL A 342 11.94 -4.64 22.19
N SER A 343 11.53 -5.82 21.71
CA SER A 343 10.85 -6.83 22.54
C SER A 343 11.74 -7.35 23.69
N LYS A 344 13.03 -7.56 23.43
CA LYS A 344 14.02 -7.93 24.45
C LYS A 344 14.28 -6.79 25.44
N GLY A 345 14.40 -5.55 24.96
CA GLY A 345 14.53 -4.37 25.82
C GLY A 345 13.34 -4.17 26.75
N VAL A 346 12.12 -4.40 26.24
CA VAL A 346 10.89 -4.42 27.04
C VAL A 346 10.91 -5.51 28.09
N GLN A 347 11.27 -6.76 27.73
CA GLN A 347 11.28 -7.86 28.68
C GLN A 347 12.21 -7.56 29.87
N ASN A 348 13.44 -7.11 29.59
CA ASN A 348 14.39 -6.67 30.64
C ASN A 348 13.79 -5.63 31.60
N VAL A 349 12.96 -4.71 31.12
CA VAL A 349 12.30 -3.69 31.95
C VAL A 349 11.12 -4.28 32.73
N LEU A 350 10.33 -5.19 32.14
CA LEU A 350 9.26 -5.89 32.85
C LEU A 350 9.82 -6.76 33.99
N ASP A 351 10.89 -7.50 33.73
CA ASP A 351 11.59 -8.33 34.72
C ASP A 351 12.11 -7.49 35.89
N PHE A 352 12.70 -6.33 35.59
CA PHE A 352 13.15 -5.35 36.59
C PHE A 352 11.99 -4.76 37.40
N LEU A 353 10.90 -4.35 36.74
CA LEU A 353 9.70 -3.83 37.41
C LEU A 353 9.02 -4.86 38.31
N GLN A 354 9.10 -6.16 37.98
CA GLN A 354 8.48 -7.22 38.77
C GLN A 354 9.15 -7.43 40.14
N ILE A 355 10.33 -6.85 40.38
CA ILE A 355 11.00 -6.81 41.70
C ILE A 355 10.20 -5.89 42.66
N ASP A 356 9.87 -4.68 42.23
CA ASP A 356 9.12 -3.68 43.04
C ASP A 356 7.59 -3.84 42.93
N TYR A 357 7.13 -4.50 41.86
CA TYR A 357 5.74 -4.79 41.57
C TYR A 357 5.50 -6.31 41.41
N PRO A 358 5.72 -7.13 42.46
CA PRO A 358 5.51 -8.59 42.40
C PRO A 358 4.04 -9.00 42.22
N ASP A 359 3.10 -8.06 42.37
CA ASP A 359 1.67 -8.22 42.06
C ASP A 359 1.30 -7.83 40.62
N MET A 360 2.30 -7.64 39.74
CA MET A 360 2.14 -7.37 38.30
C MET A 360 1.97 -8.67 37.50
N ASP A 361 0.78 -8.86 36.93
CA ASP A 361 0.41 -9.94 36.01
C ASP A 361 0.72 -9.52 34.56
N VAL A 362 1.76 -10.09 33.94
CA VAL A 362 2.20 -9.74 32.58
C VAL A 362 1.37 -10.53 31.54
N ILE A 363 0.32 -9.88 31.03
CA ILE A 363 -0.66 -10.49 30.10
C ILE A 363 -0.05 -10.75 28.72
N GLY A 364 0.94 -9.97 28.30
CA GLY A 364 1.68 -10.22 27.08
C GLY A 364 2.58 -9.06 26.65
N ILE A 365 3.65 -9.39 25.91
CA ILE A 365 4.69 -8.45 25.48
C ILE A 365 4.18 -7.46 24.41
N SER A 366 3.12 -7.80 23.66
CA SER A 366 2.34 -6.84 22.86
C SER A 366 0.85 -6.95 23.18
N GLY A 367 0.29 -5.85 23.68
CA GLY A 367 -1.14 -5.69 23.95
C GLY A 367 -1.93 -5.08 22.78
N LYS A 368 -1.39 -5.14 21.55
CA LYS A 368 -1.89 -4.43 20.34
C LYS A 368 -1.85 -2.89 20.42
N TYR A 369 -1.34 -2.32 21.50
CA TYR A 369 -1.12 -0.88 21.67
C TYR A 369 0.17 -0.36 20.97
N ASP A 370 0.78 -1.20 20.13
CA ASP A 370 1.89 -0.84 19.23
C ASP A 370 1.45 0.10 18.10
N ILE A 371 0.17 -0.04 17.69
CA ILE A 371 -0.37 0.43 16.39
C ILE A 371 -1.09 1.80 16.51
N THR A 372 -1.21 2.32 17.74
CA THR A 372 -1.85 3.60 18.09
C THR A 372 -0.88 4.51 18.83
#